data_AF-U6RVG7-F1
#
_entry.id   AF-U6RVG7-F1
#
_cell.length_a   1.000
_cell.length_b   1.000
_cell.length_c   1.000
_cell.angle_alpha   90.00
_cell.angle_beta   90.00
_cell.angle_gamma   90.00
#
_symmetry.space_group_name_H-M   'P 1'
#
loop_
_entity.id
_entity.type
_entity.pdbx_description
1 polymer ?
#
loop_
_entity_poly.entity_id
_entity_poly.type
_entity_poly.pdbx_seq_one_letter_code
_entity_poly.pdbx_strand_id
1 'polypeptide(L)'
;MKSNLKKLSTLLILLMIVSCYNDRFDTIDYSLSVEDNNNELKKEVNLRSEFSLALAKVFAESKDVRELIKKEALKQFDYDYDVLYMLVKDKKIGNNKTLEELLLKYMNKENLLILIQEIPTLTIFVPSLPEESFSAEKWDIKQEIPFVAYKNEDNTISYVNSAGIVNTFEEDEIPVFPIVVIKPSERIVLQKGTRNSNSSTVLHAENGINFVFEFDEFDNVTSPQIKTRTSTTTIPDLFKKIYDAKKFSDQNDIWQRDYIYYNISKKDGKGVFQKNISECIYSLELLGDPNNMFRLIADQEGDPHYSETESLRPGSGSSRPKPKSRSEDYHRTQAGFWYGGNFEFLVKTYISNKQLSSNEIIKAVSIHPLHLFDLAIERNGRRPAKVVGINKMKKYYLPTPIPIFDWNIENYSTSIKISIEEKDNQETSMKTSETTSTFATNFEFNAGFKDIVKVGAKVSTSTTLKVSTVVTTYLNSDQLGDVIINFGDDIVVKDEMEIINSLVEYDQNGVRKTTDSYGPVLNPRYNSGYYKLGILPLPQY
;
A
#
# COMPACT_ATOMS: atom_id res chain seq x y z
N MET A 1 86.83 1.87 -15.60
CA MET A 1 87.26 0.50 -15.96
C MET A 1 86.10 -0.23 -16.60
N LYS A 2 86.36 -0.88 -17.73
CA LYS A 2 85.41 -1.62 -18.58
C LYS A 2 84.86 -2.88 -17.88
N SER A 3 83.64 -3.26 -18.29
CA SER A 3 83.17 -4.66 -18.44
C SER A 3 82.94 -5.44 -17.13
N ASN A 4 82.02 -6.40 -16.98
CA ASN A 4 81.07 -7.10 -17.84
C ASN A 4 80.01 -7.66 -16.86
N LEU A 5 78.73 -7.45 -17.09
CA LEU A 5 77.84 -8.29 -17.90
C LEU A 5 77.52 -9.68 -17.29
N LYS A 6 76.25 -9.76 -16.89
CA LYS A 6 75.31 -10.89 -16.98
C LYS A 6 75.39 -11.98 -15.89
N LYS A 7 74.19 -12.21 -15.33
CA LYS A 7 73.74 -13.32 -14.47
C LYS A 7 73.99 -13.12 -12.97
N LEU A 8 73.15 -12.32 -12.32
CA LEU A 8 72.63 -12.64 -10.98
C LEU A 8 71.46 -11.70 -10.63
N SER A 9 70.27 -12.00 -11.15
CA SER A 9 69.01 -11.57 -10.54
C SER A 9 68.05 -12.74 -10.67
N THR A 10 68.37 -13.76 -9.88
CA THR A 10 67.56 -14.93 -9.57
C THR A 10 67.87 -15.20 -8.13
N LEU A 11 67.05 -14.67 -7.22
CA LEU A 11 66.54 -15.35 -6.04
C LEU A 11 65.77 -14.33 -5.18
N LEU A 12 64.46 -14.23 -5.35
CA LEU A 12 63.59 -14.17 -4.19
C LEU A 12 62.16 -14.54 -4.61
N ILE A 13 61.58 -15.41 -3.79
CA ILE A 13 60.16 -15.75 -3.71
C ILE A 13 59.71 -16.83 -4.70
N LEU A 14 60.11 -18.06 -4.38
CA LEU A 14 59.32 -19.26 -4.63
C LEU A 14 59.12 -19.96 -3.27
N LEU A 15 57.94 -19.82 -2.69
CA LEU A 15 57.26 -20.78 -1.82
C LEU A 15 55.97 -20.14 -1.30
N MET A 16 54.86 -20.44 -1.96
CA MET A 16 53.68 -21.07 -1.35
C MET A 16 52.59 -21.18 -2.43
N ILE A 17 52.23 -22.42 -2.75
CA ILE A 17 51.08 -22.79 -3.58
C ILE A 17 49.91 -23.10 -2.61
N VAL A 18 48.69 -22.96 -3.13
CA VAL A 18 47.35 -23.29 -2.59
C VAL A 18 46.71 -22.10 -1.86
N SER A 19 45.76 -21.37 -2.43
CA SER A 19 44.44 -21.84 -2.90
C SER A 19 43.95 -21.02 -4.11
N CYS A 20 43.38 -21.70 -5.11
CA CYS A 20 42.72 -21.12 -6.26
C CYS A 20 41.25 -20.79 -5.93
N TYR A 21 40.79 -19.58 -6.24
CA TYR A 21 39.53 -19.38 -6.94
C TYR A 21 39.58 -18.06 -7.73
N ASN A 22 39.35 -18.16 -9.03
CA ASN A 22 39.40 -17.08 -10.03
C ASN A 22 38.08 -16.32 -10.04
N ASP A 23 38.12 -15.00 -9.94
CA ASP A 23 37.12 -14.15 -10.58
C ASP A 23 37.76 -13.50 -11.82
N ARG A 24 37.52 -14.11 -12.98
CA ARG A 24 37.65 -13.43 -14.26
C ARG A 24 36.35 -12.66 -14.48
N PHE A 25 36.47 -11.34 -14.56
CA PHE A 25 35.48 -10.50 -15.23
C PHE A 25 35.47 -10.89 -16.71
N ASP A 26 34.60 -11.81 -17.07
CA ASP A 26 34.13 -11.92 -18.45
C ASP A 26 33.08 -10.84 -18.65
N THR A 27 33.33 -9.97 -19.62
CA THR A 27 32.33 -9.10 -20.23
C THR A 27 31.18 -9.97 -20.74
N ILE A 28 30.08 -10.02 -20.00
CA ILE A 28 28.83 -10.61 -20.47
C ILE A 28 28.23 -9.65 -21.49
N ASP A 29 28.20 -10.13 -22.73
CA ASP A 29 27.47 -9.58 -23.85
C ASP A 29 25.98 -9.46 -23.45
N TYR A 30 25.45 -8.24 -23.41
CA TYR A 30 24.00 -7.98 -23.26
C TYR A 30 23.32 -8.38 -24.58
N SER A 31 23.19 -9.68 -24.83
CA SER A 31 22.48 -10.24 -25.98
C SER A 31 21.71 -11.54 -25.66
N LEU A 32 21.48 -11.85 -24.37
CA LEU A 32 20.45 -12.79 -23.89
C LEU A 32 19.14 -12.00 -23.73
N SER A 33 18.34 -11.84 -24.78
CA SER A 33 17.36 -12.75 -25.41
C SER A 33 15.94 -12.44 -24.92
N VAL A 34 15.33 -11.42 -25.53
CA VAL A 34 13.88 -11.12 -25.46
C VAL A 34 13.03 -12.38 -25.74
N GLU A 35 13.56 -13.34 -26.50
CA GLU A 35 12.92 -14.63 -26.76
C GLU A 35 12.79 -15.54 -25.53
N ASP A 36 13.76 -15.55 -24.61
CA ASP A 36 13.69 -16.42 -23.41
C ASP A 36 12.67 -15.90 -22.40
N ASN A 37 12.67 -14.59 -22.12
CA ASN A 37 11.64 -13.96 -21.26
C ASN A 37 10.22 -14.15 -21.81
N ASN A 38 10.04 -14.02 -23.13
CA ASN A 38 8.74 -14.23 -23.77
C ASN A 38 8.27 -15.69 -23.67
N ASN A 39 9.18 -16.66 -23.74
CA ASN A 39 8.86 -18.08 -23.58
C ASN A 39 8.50 -18.42 -22.13
N GLU A 40 9.20 -17.85 -21.15
CA GLU A 40 8.89 -18.01 -19.72
C GLU A 40 7.53 -17.40 -19.35
N LEU A 41 7.26 -16.17 -19.77
CA LEU A 41 5.97 -15.50 -19.56
C LEU A 41 4.82 -16.31 -20.19
N LYS A 42 5.01 -16.76 -21.43
CA LYS A 42 4.03 -17.59 -22.13
C LYS A 42 3.77 -18.90 -21.40
N LYS A 43 4.80 -19.54 -20.87
CA LYS A 43 4.67 -20.77 -20.08
C LYS A 43 3.88 -20.51 -18.79
N GLU A 44 4.19 -19.45 -18.06
CA GLU A 44 3.51 -19.08 -16.82
C GLU A 44 2.00 -18.84 -17.04
N VAL A 45 1.64 -18.07 -18.07
CA VAL A 45 0.23 -17.79 -18.42
C VAL A 45 -0.52 -19.08 -18.74
N ASN A 46 0.08 -19.98 -19.52
CA ASN A 46 -0.54 -21.27 -19.85
C ASN A 46 -0.78 -22.12 -18.59
N LEU A 47 0.16 -22.12 -17.64
CA LEU A 47 0.01 -22.82 -16.37
C LEU A 47 -1.11 -22.20 -15.49
N ARG A 48 -1.24 -20.87 -15.45
CA ARG A 48 -2.35 -20.18 -14.74
C ARG A 48 -3.70 -20.51 -15.35
N SER A 49 -3.79 -20.59 -16.67
CA SER A 49 -5.01 -20.98 -17.40
C SER A 49 -5.43 -22.42 -17.04
N GLU A 50 -4.48 -23.38 -17.05
CA GLU A 50 -4.74 -24.76 -16.65
C GLU A 50 -5.19 -24.87 -15.19
N PHE A 51 -4.52 -24.16 -14.28
CA PHE A 51 -4.90 -24.10 -12.88
C PHE A 51 -6.32 -23.54 -12.70
N SER A 52 -6.65 -22.47 -13.43
CA SER A 52 -7.96 -21.82 -13.39
C SER A 52 -9.07 -22.77 -13.83
N LEU A 53 -8.85 -23.53 -14.91
CA LEU A 53 -9.79 -24.55 -15.36
C LEU A 53 -9.94 -25.69 -14.35
N ALA A 54 -8.83 -26.18 -13.79
CA ALA A 54 -8.86 -27.22 -12.78
C ALA A 54 -9.66 -26.78 -11.54
N LEU A 55 -9.42 -25.55 -11.07
CA LEU A 55 -10.15 -24.98 -9.95
C LEU A 55 -11.64 -24.78 -10.26
N ALA A 56 -12.00 -24.32 -11.46
CA ALA A 56 -13.40 -24.18 -11.87
C ALA A 56 -14.16 -25.52 -11.85
N LYS A 57 -13.50 -26.61 -12.28
CA LYS A 57 -14.06 -27.97 -12.19
C LYS A 57 -14.18 -28.45 -10.75
N VAL A 58 -13.15 -28.25 -9.92
CA VAL A 58 -13.20 -28.59 -8.50
C VAL A 58 -14.31 -27.82 -7.78
N PHE A 59 -14.49 -26.53 -8.09
CA PHE A 59 -15.60 -25.75 -7.58
C PHE A 59 -16.95 -26.24 -8.05
N ALA A 60 -17.11 -26.84 -9.22
CA ALA A 60 -18.40 -27.43 -9.60
C ALA A 60 -18.70 -28.70 -8.79
N GLU A 61 -17.68 -29.50 -8.49
CA GLU A 61 -17.83 -30.82 -7.86
C GLU A 61 -17.84 -30.81 -6.33
N SER A 62 -17.15 -29.86 -5.72
CA SER A 62 -16.87 -29.89 -4.28
C SER A 62 -17.37 -28.62 -3.58
N LYS A 63 -18.52 -28.76 -2.91
CA LYS A 63 -19.01 -27.73 -1.98
C LYS A 63 -18.00 -27.45 -0.88
N ASP A 64 -17.32 -28.49 -0.39
CA ASP A 64 -16.40 -28.35 0.73
C ASP A 64 -15.16 -27.54 0.36
N VAL A 65 -14.74 -27.54 -0.93
CA VAL A 65 -13.69 -26.64 -1.42
C VAL A 65 -14.18 -25.19 -1.44
N ARG A 66 -15.41 -24.93 -1.92
CA ARG A 66 -16.01 -23.57 -1.86
C ARG A 66 -16.08 -23.07 -0.41
N GLU A 67 -16.42 -23.97 0.52
CA GLU A 67 -16.45 -23.69 1.95
C GLU A 67 -15.06 -23.38 2.54
N LEU A 68 -14.03 -24.14 2.16
CA LEU A 68 -12.65 -23.86 2.53
C LEU A 68 -12.21 -22.48 2.04
N ILE A 69 -12.37 -22.19 0.75
CA ILE A 69 -11.93 -20.91 0.16
C ILE A 69 -12.67 -19.74 0.81
N LYS A 70 -14.00 -19.81 0.94
CA LYS A 70 -14.78 -18.78 1.64
C LYS A 70 -14.29 -18.57 3.07
N LYS A 71 -14.05 -19.64 3.83
CA LYS A 71 -13.59 -19.56 5.23
C LYS A 71 -12.22 -18.91 5.36
N GLU A 72 -11.29 -19.22 4.45
CA GLU A 72 -9.95 -18.66 4.46
C GLU A 72 -9.96 -17.19 3.99
N ALA A 73 -10.72 -16.87 2.95
CA ALA A 73 -10.88 -15.50 2.45
C ALA A 73 -11.47 -14.55 3.52
N LEU A 74 -12.47 -15.02 4.29
CA LEU A 74 -13.09 -14.23 5.38
C LEU A 74 -12.14 -13.89 6.53
N LYS A 75 -10.94 -14.48 6.60
CA LYS A 75 -9.94 -14.07 7.60
C LYS A 75 -9.29 -12.74 7.24
N GLN A 76 -9.31 -12.39 5.95
CA GLN A 76 -8.65 -11.23 5.40
C GLN A 76 -7.23 -11.05 5.94
N PHE A 77 -6.41 -12.11 5.88
CA PHE A 77 -5.17 -12.18 6.65
C PHE A 77 -4.17 -11.06 6.30
N ASP A 78 -4.31 -10.48 5.11
CA ASP A 78 -3.55 -9.36 4.58
C ASP A 78 -4.40 -8.10 4.28
N TYR A 79 -5.57 -7.98 4.94
CA TYR A 79 -6.63 -6.98 4.70
C TYR A 79 -7.42 -7.12 3.39
N ASP A 80 -7.16 -8.15 2.59
CA ASP A 80 -7.95 -8.48 1.41
C ASP A 80 -8.50 -9.91 1.48
N TYR A 81 -9.42 -10.29 0.61
CA TYR A 81 -10.04 -11.63 0.61
C TYR A 81 -9.15 -12.69 -0.05
N ASP A 82 -7.86 -12.59 0.18
CA ASP A 82 -6.85 -13.43 -0.41
C ASP A 82 -6.75 -14.78 0.31
N VAL A 83 -6.59 -15.84 -0.49
CA VAL A 83 -6.30 -17.19 0.00
C VAL A 83 -5.01 -17.67 -0.64
N LEU A 84 -3.90 -17.55 0.12
CA LEU A 84 -2.60 -18.02 -0.31
C LEU A 84 -2.61 -19.54 -0.49
N TYR A 85 -2.52 -20.02 -1.74
CA TYR A 85 -2.70 -21.43 -2.12
C TYR A 85 -1.80 -22.35 -1.29
N MET A 86 -0.54 -21.95 -1.10
CA MET A 86 0.47 -22.72 -0.37
C MET A 86 0.10 -22.99 1.10
N LEU A 87 -0.73 -22.15 1.72
CA LEU A 87 -1.19 -22.33 3.11
C LEU A 87 -2.42 -23.23 3.22
N VAL A 88 -3.09 -23.54 2.11
CA VAL A 88 -4.37 -24.27 2.10
C VAL A 88 -4.34 -25.56 1.30
N LYS A 89 -3.36 -25.73 0.40
CA LYS A 89 -3.31 -26.85 -0.55
C LYS A 89 -3.36 -28.24 0.11
N ASP A 90 -2.75 -28.37 1.30
CA ASP A 90 -2.63 -29.62 2.06
C ASP A 90 -3.73 -29.79 3.13
N LYS A 91 -4.57 -28.76 3.35
CA LYS A 91 -5.67 -28.85 4.31
C LYS A 91 -6.64 -29.92 3.88
N LYS A 92 -6.97 -30.82 4.80
CA LYS A 92 -7.94 -31.90 4.58
C LYS A 92 -9.36 -31.33 4.52
N ILE A 93 -10.10 -31.75 3.50
CA ILE A 93 -11.45 -31.30 3.20
C ILE A 93 -12.39 -32.51 3.21
N GLY A 94 -13.54 -32.39 3.88
CA GLY A 94 -14.65 -33.35 3.86
C GLY A 94 -14.23 -34.83 3.82
N ASN A 95 -14.19 -35.39 2.61
CA ASN A 95 -13.76 -36.75 2.27
C ASN A 95 -12.28 -37.09 2.56
N ASN A 96 -11.61 -36.36 3.45
CA ASN A 96 -10.19 -36.49 3.80
C ASN A 96 -9.25 -36.34 2.58
N LYS A 97 -9.71 -35.67 1.52
CA LYS A 97 -8.88 -35.26 0.38
C LYS A 97 -8.38 -33.84 0.58
N THR A 98 -7.22 -33.52 0.03
CA THR A 98 -6.69 -32.14 0.04
C THR A 98 -7.16 -31.34 -1.18
N LEU A 99 -7.00 -30.01 -1.15
CA LEU A 99 -7.28 -29.18 -2.32
C LEU A 99 -6.37 -29.57 -3.49
N GLU A 100 -5.08 -29.81 -3.23
CA GLU A 100 -4.12 -30.25 -4.25
C GLU A 100 -4.56 -31.56 -4.91
N GLU A 101 -4.95 -32.57 -4.11
CA GLU A 101 -5.42 -33.86 -4.64
C GLU A 101 -6.66 -33.73 -5.54
N LEU A 102 -7.53 -32.76 -5.26
CA LEU A 102 -8.70 -32.49 -6.09
C LEU A 102 -8.32 -31.78 -7.39
N LEU A 103 -7.38 -30.83 -7.35
CA LEU A 103 -6.86 -30.13 -8.54
C LEU A 103 -6.11 -31.08 -9.48
N LEU A 104 -5.33 -32.03 -8.93
CA LEU A 104 -4.56 -33.01 -9.69
C LEU A 104 -5.41 -34.01 -10.51
N LYS A 105 -6.74 -33.99 -10.35
CA LYS A 105 -7.65 -34.69 -11.28
C LYS A 105 -7.74 -34.00 -12.66
N TYR A 106 -7.48 -32.70 -12.70
CA TYR A 106 -7.73 -31.83 -13.86
C TYR A 106 -6.50 -31.07 -14.35
N MET A 107 -5.42 -31.05 -13.55
CA MET A 107 -4.14 -30.46 -13.92
C MET A 107 -3.02 -31.49 -13.76
N ASN A 108 -2.01 -31.43 -14.63
CA ASN A 108 -0.83 -32.28 -14.52
C ASN A 108 -0.02 -31.88 -13.26
N LYS A 109 0.48 -32.87 -12.52
CA LYS A 109 1.28 -32.67 -11.30
C LYS A 109 2.56 -31.86 -11.55
N GLU A 110 3.25 -32.12 -12.65
CA GLU A 110 4.47 -31.40 -13.02
C GLU A 110 4.16 -29.93 -13.36
N ASN A 111 3.09 -29.68 -14.11
CA ASN A 111 2.62 -28.33 -14.41
C ASN A 111 2.26 -27.55 -13.14
N LEU A 112 1.52 -28.18 -12.21
CA LEU A 112 1.18 -27.55 -10.93
C LEU A 112 2.44 -27.24 -10.10
N LEU A 113 3.42 -28.14 -10.09
CA LEU A 113 4.68 -27.97 -9.37
C LEU A 113 5.51 -26.83 -9.97
N ILE A 114 5.58 -26.71 -11.29
CA ILE A 114 6.24 -25.58 -11.97
C ILE A 114 5.52 -24.28 -11.60
N LEU A 115 4.19 -24.23 -11.69
CA LEU A 115 3.42 -23.02 -11.39
C LEU A 115 3.71 -22.47 -9.99
N ILE A 116 3.72 -23.32 -8.96
CA ILE A 116 3.98 -22.89 -7.58
C ILE A 116 5.46 -22.62 -7.30
N GLN A 117 6.37 -23.05 -8.17
CA GLN A 117 7.80 -22.68 -8.10
C GLN A 117 8.02 -21.29 -8.70
N GLU A 118 7.40 -21.01 -9.84
CA GLU A 118 7.45 -19.67 -10.47
C GLU A 118 6.69 -18.64 -9.64
N ILE A 119 5.51 -19.02 -9.10
CA ILE A 119 4.64 -18.13 -8.32
C ILE A 119 4.36 -18.77 -6.93
N PRO A 120 5.33 -18.74 -6.01
CA PRO A 120 5.12 -19.30 -4.66
C PRO A 120 4.04 -18.56 -3.87
N THR A 121 3.72 -17.32 -4.26
CA THR A 121 2.69 -16.46 -3.67
C THR A 121 1.34 -16.58 -4.38
N LEU A 122 1.13 -17.63 -5.19
CA LEU A 122 -0.12 -17.87 -5.92
C LEU A 122 -1.32 -17.83 -4.98
N THR A 123 -2.26 -16.96 -5.30
CA THR A 123 -3.39 -16.61 -4.44
C THR A 123 -4.70 -16.82 -5.19
N ILE A 124 -5.69 -17.36 -4.46
CA ILE A 124 -7.09 -17.44 -4.89
C ILE A 124 -7.81 -16.27 -4.21
N PHE A 125 -8.02 -15.19 -4.96
CA PHE A 125 -8.66 -13.97 -4.48
C PHE A 125 -10.18 -14.03 -4.68
N VAL A 126 -10.95 -13.69 -3.64
CA VAL A 126 -12.43 -13.64 -3.70
C VAL A 126 -12.89 -12.17 -3.70
N PRO A 127 -13.14 -11.54 -4.86
CA PRO A 127 -13.38 -10.11 -4.93
C PRO A 127 -14.70 -9.69 -4.28
N SER A 128 -14.72 -8.49 -3.72
CA SER A 128 -15.95 -7.80 -3.32
C SER A 128 -16.46 -6.93 -4.45
N LEU A 129 -17.48 -7.42 -5.15
CA LEU A 129 -17.99 -6.81 -6.36
C LEU A 129 -19.02 -5.71 -6.07
N PRO A 130 -19.11 -4.67 -6.94
CA PRO A 130 -20.06 -3.59 -6.77
C PRO A 130 -21.51 -4.04 -6.73
N GLU A 131 -22.36 -3.15 -6.20
CA GLU A 131 -23.80 -3.38 -6.02
C GLU A 131 -24.12 -4.66 -5.23
N GLU A 132 -23.18 -5.08 -4.36
CA GLU A 132 -23.31 -6.27 -3.53
C GLU A 132 -23.56 -7.55 -4.36
N SER A 133 -23.05 -7.57 -5.60
CA SER A 133 -23.35 -8.64 -6.55
C SER A 133 -22.62 -9.95 -6.22
N PHE A 134 -21.46 -9.89 -5.56
CA PHE A 134 -20.75 -11.04 -5.01
C PHE A 134 -19.68 -10.58 -4.01
N SER A 135 -19.46 -11.31 -2.93
CA SER A 135 -18.33 -11.13 -2.01
C SER A 135 -18.11 -12.40 -1.18
N ALA A 136 -16.98 -12.53 -0.49
CA ALA A 136 -16.73 -13.66 0.41
C ALA A 136 -17.82 -13.78 1.50
N GLU A 137 -18.29 -12.67 2.07
CA GLU A 137 -19.38 -12.64 3.08
C GLU A 137 -20.67 -13.20 2.50
N LYS A 138 -21.05 -12.73 1.31
CA LYS A 138 -22.35 -13.01 0.71
C LYS A 138 -22.40 -14.28 -0.12
N TRP A 139 -21.25 -14.87 -0.44
CA TRP A 139 -21.16 -16.07 -1.26
C TRP A 139 -22.03 -17.23 -0.73
N ASP A 140 -23.09 -17.58 -1.45
CA ASP A 140 -23.91 -18.77 -1.19
C ASP A 140 -23.24 -20.00 -1.81
N ILE A 141 -22.34 -20.62 -1.05
CA ILE A 141 -21.59 -21.81 -1.48
C ILE A 141 -22.46 -23.00 -1.93
N LYS A 142 -23.78 -23.01 -1.64
CA LYS A 142 -24.68 -24.08 -2.11
C LYS A 142 -25.18 -23.83 -3.52
N GLN A 143 -25.51 -22.58 -3.85
CA GLN A 143 -26.13 -22.20 -5.13
C GLN A 143 -25.13 -21.60 -6.12
N GLU A 144 -24.07 -20.98 -5.62
CA GLU A 144 -23.11 -20.22 -6.41
C GLU A 144 -21.83 -21.01 -6.63
N ILE A 145 -21.59 -21.35 -7.89
CA ILE A 145 -20.32 -21.91 -8.37
C ILE A 145 -19.60 -20.78 -9.10
N PRO A 146 -18.45 -20.30 -8.59
CA PRO A 146 -17.77 -19.18 -9.19
C PRO A 146 -17.08 -19.58 -10.50
N PHE A 147 -17.02 -18.63 -11.43
CA PHE A 147 -16.02 -18.66 -12.51
C PHE A 147 -14.62 -18.42 -11.92
N VAL A 148 -13.58 -18.72 -12.69
CA VAL A 148 -12.19 -18.46 -12.28
C VAL A 148 -11.52 -17.55 -13.30
N ALA A 149 -11.06 -16.39 -12.85
CA ALA A 149 -10.40 -15.36 -13.65
C ALA A 149 -8.88 -15.41 -13.53
N TYR A 150 -8.18 -15.03 -14.60
CA TYR A 150 -6.72 -14.97 -14.69
C TYR A 150 -6.30 -13.98 -15.79
N LYS A 151 -5.13 -13.35 -15.67
CA LYS A 151 -4.48 -12.57 -16.74
C LYS A 151 -3.93 -13.50 -17.83
N ASN A 152 -4.27 -13.22 -19.10
CA ASN A 152 -3.84 -14.00 -20.27
C ASN A 152 -2.55 -13.48 -20.92
N GLU A 153 -2.16 -14.00 -22.09
CA GLU A 153 -0.89 -13.66 -22.76
C GLU A 153 -0.85 -12.19 -23.20
N ASP A 154 -2.02 -11.59 -23.45
CA ASP A 154 -2.19 -10.18 -23.83
C ASP A 154 -2.36 -9.27 -22.60
N ASN A 155 -2.12 -9.79 -21.38
CA ASN A 155 -2.36 -9.13 -20.09
C ASN A 155 -3.82 -8.67 -19.88
N THR A 156 -4.77 -9.21 -20.64
CA THR A 156 -6.20 -8.98 -20.44
C THR A 156 -6.81 -10.03 -19.51
N ILE A 157 -7.94 -9.72 -18.88
CA ILE A 157 -8.55 -10.60 -17.88
C ILE A 157 -9.50 -11.59 -18.56
N SER A 158 -9.10 -12.86 -18.59
CA SER A 158 -9.95 -13.98 -19.02
C SER A 158 -10.59 -14.66 -17.82
N TYR A 159 -11.72 -15.33 -18.04
CA TYR A 159 -12.37 -16.19 -17.05
C TYR A 159 -12.92 -17.46 -17.68
N VAL A 160 -12.90 -18.55 -16.89
CA VAL A 160 -13.28 -19.89 -17.34
C VAL A 160 -14.33 -20.49 -16.41
N ASN A 161 -15.24 -21.28 -16.99
CA ASN A 161 -16.23 -22.07 -16.25
C ASN A 161 -15.84 -23.55 -16.16
N SER A 162 -16.62 -24.34 -15.41
CA SER A 162 -16.36 -25.77 -15.24
C SER A 162 -16.47 -26.60 -16.53
N ALA A 163 -17.17 -26.09 -17.55
CA ALA A 163 -17.24 -26.71 -18.88
C ALA A 163 -16.02 -26.40 -19.77
N GLY A 164 -15.11 -25.52 -19.33
CA GLY A 164 -13.93 -25.10 -20.09
C GLY A 164 -14.21 -24.01 -21.13
N ILE A 165 -15.37 -23.33 -21.04
CA ILE A 165 -15.65 -22.16 -21.87
C ILE A 165 -14.91 -20.97 -21.29
N VAL A 166 -14.10 -20.32 -22.12
CA VAL A 166 -13.31 -19.13 -21.77
C VAL A 166 -13.93 -17.89 -22.41
N ASN A 167 -14.03 -16.83 -21.63
CA ASN A 167 -14.43 -15.50 -22.06
C ASN A 167 -13.39 -14.48 -21.56
N THR A 168 -13.35 -13.30 -22.16
CA THR A 168 -12.44 -12.21 -21.80
C THR A 168 -13.26 -10.97 -21.50
N PHE A 169 -12.91 -10.25 -20.44
CA PHE A 169 -13.50 -8.95 -20.13
C PHE A 169 -12.90 -7.88 -21.04
N GLU A 170 -13.75 -6.97 -21.49
CA GLU A 170 -13.25 -5.70 -22.03
C GLU A 170 -12.66 -4.84 -20.91
N GLU A 171 -11.80 -3.88 -21.25
CA GLU A 171 -11.12 -3.01 -20.27
C GLU A 171 -12.09 -2.26 -19.33
N ASP A 172 -13.31 -1.95 -19.77
CA ASP A 172 -14.31 -1.24 -18.99
C ASP A 172 -15.30 -2.17 -18.25
N GLU A 173 -15.13 -3.48 -18.35
CA GLU A 173 -16.07 -4.46 -17.82
C GLU A 173 -15.69 -4.99 -16.43
N ILE A 174 -16.73 -5.18 -15.61
CA ILE A 174 -16.63 -5.80 -14.28
C ILE A 174 -17.59 -6.99 -14.17
N PRO A 175 -17.21 -8.05 -13.45
CA PRO A 175 -18.12 -9.13 -13.13
C PRO A 175 -19.23 -8.61 -12.22
N VAL A 176 -20.38 -9.25 -12.35
CA VAL A 176 -21.57 -9.04 -11.50
C VAL A 176 -22.23 -10.38 -11.18
N PHE A 177 -21.39 -11.39 -11.05
CA PHE A 177 -21.72 -12.79 -10.83
C PHE A 177 -20.58 -13.45 -10.04
N PRO A 178 -20.82 -14.62 -9.41
CA PRO A 178 -19.80 -15.33 -8.64
C PRO A 178 -18.53 -15.61 -9.43
N ILE A 179 -17.39 -15.12 -8.93
CA ILE A 179 -16.08 -15.26 -9.58
C ILE A 179 -14.97 -15.25 -8.53
N VAL A 180 -13.87 -15.93 -8.79
CA VAL A 180 -12.61 -15.77 -8.04
C VAL A 180 -11.47 -15.49 -9.01
N VAL A 181 -10.37 -14.93 -8.51
CA VAL A 181 -9.23 -14.49 -9.32
C VAL A 181 -7.97 -15.26 -8.92
N ILE A 182 -7.16 -15.64 -9.91
CA ILE A 182 -5.85 -16.28 -9.72
C ILE A 182 -4.75 -15.29 -10.04
N LYS A 183 -4.01 -14.86 -9.01
CA LYS A 183 -2.95 -13.86 -9.11
C LYS A 183 -1.82 -14.13 -8.09
N PRO A 184 -0.60 -13.61 -8.30
CA PRO A 184 0.38 -13.52 -7.21
C PRO A 184 -0.16 -12.58 -6.11
N SER A 185 0.29 -12.75 -4.87
CA SER A 185 0.01 -11.78 -3.80
C SER A 185 0.93 -10.56 -3.91
N GLU A 186 0.36 -9.37 -3.68
CA GLU A 186 1.04 -8.07 -3.68
C GLU A 186 1.63 -7.71 -2.31
N ARG A 187 1.26 -8.45 -1.25
CA ARG A 187 1.58 -8.13 0.16
C ARG A 187 2.45 -9.16 0.85
N ILE A 188 2.58 -10.35 0.26
CA ILE A 188 3.30 -11.49 0.84
C ILE A 188 4.52 -11.83 0.00
N VAL A 189 5.64 -12.09 0.67
CA VAL A 189 6.88 -12.54 0.04
C VAL A 189 7.42 -13.81 0.68
N LEU A 190 8.18 -14.58 -0.10
CA LEU A 190 8.89 -15.76 0.40
C LEU A 190 9.96 -15.36 1.42
N GLN A 191 10.02 -16.03 2.56
CA GLN A 191 11.07 -15.79 3.55
C GLN A 191 12.44 -16.28 3.02
N LYS A 192 13.33 -15.35 2.65
CA LYS A 192 14.69 -15.66 2.17
C LYS A 192 15.75 -15.47 3.28
N GLY A 193 16.20 -16.56 3.91
CA GLY A 193 17.31 -16.57 4.88
C GLY A 193 17.07 -15.73 6.16
N THR A 194 18.09 -15.59 7.01
CA THR A 194 18.04 -14.85 8.30
C THR A 194 17.97 -13.32 8.17
N ARG A 195 17.61 -12.78 6.99
CA ARG A 195 17.43 -11.33 6.84
C ARG A 195 16.11 -10.94 7.47
N ASN A 196 16.20 -10.00 8.42
CA ASN A 196 15.08 -9.37 9.12
C ASN A 196 14.01 -8.92 8.11
N SER A 197 12.98 -9.73 7.87
CA SER A 197 11.69 -9.14 7.54
C SER A 197 11.29 -8.32 8.75
N ASN A 198 10.94 -7.05 8.56
CA ASN A 198 10.37 -6.27 9.66
C ASN A 198 9.05 -6.91 10.15
N SER A 199 8.40 -7.73 9.29
CA SER A 199 7.29 -8.62 9.63
C SER A 199 7.56 -9.43 10.90
N SER A 200 6.80 -9.12 11.94
CA SER A 200 6.79 -9.90 13.19
C SER A 200 6.12 -11.28 13.05
N THR A 201 5.26 -11.45 12.04
CA THR A 201 4.50 -12.68 11.79
C THR A 201 5.11 -13.51 10.66
N VAL A 202 5.19 -14.83 10.87
CA VAL A 202 5.60 -15.81 9.86
C VAL A 202 4.43 -16.73 9.55
N LEU A 203 4.08 -16.84 8.27
CA LEU A 203 3.05 -17.74 7.77
C LEU A 203 3.69 -19.06 7.34
N HIS A 204 3.34 -20.14 8.02
CA HIS A 204 3.94 -21.46 7.80
C HIS A 204 3.07 -22.34 6.91
N ALA A 205 3.59 -22.75 5.75
CA ALA A 205 2.98 -23.82 4.95
C ALA A 205 3.38 -25.20 5.49
N GLU A 206 2.53 -26.21 5.27
CA GLU A 206 2.78 -27.58 5.78
C GLU A 206 4.03 -28.24 5.18
N ASN A 207 4.44 -27.81 3.97
CA ASN A 207 5.64 -28.29 3.30
C ASN A 207 6.94 -27.61 3.79
N GLY A 208 6.87 -26.76 4.82
CA GLY A 208 8.01 -26.07 5.42
C GLY A 208 8.41 -24.77 4.71
N ILE A 209 7.67 -24.35 3.68
CA ILE A 209 7.84 -23.03 3.08
C ILE A 209 7.25 -21.97 4.00
N ASN A 210 8.00 -20.90 4.24
CA ASN A 210 7.59 -19.79 5.08
C ASN A 210 7.40 -18.53 4.25
N PHE A 211 6.37 -17.78 4.60
CA PHE A 211 6.07 -16.47 4.03
C PHE A 211 6.01 -15.40 5.12
N VAL A 212 6.24 -14.16 4.72
CA VAL A 212 6.18 -12.98 5.59
C VAL A 212 5.48 -11.85 4.85
N PHE A 213 4.90 -10.91 5.59
CA PHE A 213 4.39 -9.68 4.99
C PHE A 213 5.54 -8.80 4.54
N GLU A 214 5.39 -8.12 3.40
CA GLU A 214 6.38 -7.13 2.95
C GLU A 214 6.44 -5.94 3.92
N PHE A 215 5.28 -5.53 4.44
CA PHE A 215 5.12 -4.48 5.45
C PHE A 215 4.27 -4.98 6.62
N ASP A 216 4.62 -4.60 7.86
CA ASP A 216 3.85 -4.94 9.07
C ASP A 216 2.41 -4.42 9.00
N GLU A 217 2.19 -3.30 8.31
CA GLU A 217 0.84 -2.73 8.14
C GLU A 217 -0.10 -3.61 7.33
N PHE A 218 0.41 -4.62 6.63
CA PHE A 218 -0.41 -5.63 5.95
C PHE A 218 -0.75 -6.83 6.85
N ASP A 219 -0.18 -6.96 8.05
CA ASP A 219 -0.51 -8.09 8.94
C ASP A 219 -1.86 -7.89 9.63
N ASN A 220 -2.91 -8.54 9.13
CA ASN A 220 -4.21 -8.60 9.80
C ASN A 220 -4.42 -9.89 10.62
N VAL A 221 -3.39 -10.70 10.80
CA VAL A 221 -3.43 -11.90 11.65
C VAL A 221 -3.31 -11.51 13.12
N THR A 222 -2.44 -10.55 13.42
CA THR A 222 -2.11 -10.14 14.80
C THR A 222 -2.61 -8.74 15.16
N SER A 223 -3.16 -7.99 14.21
CA SER A 223 -3.49 -6.57 14.37
C SER A 223 -4.54 -6.28 15.46
N PRO A 224 -4.20 -5.49 16.50
CA PRO A 224 -5.19 -5.01 17.46
C PRO A 224 -6.12 -3.96 16.81
N GLN A 225 -7.43 -4.20 16.91
CA GLN A 225 -8.44 -3.27 16.41
C GLN A 225 -8.57 -2.06 17.35
N ILE A 226 -7.92 -0.93 17.02
CA ILE A 226 -8.08 0.32 17.79
C ILE A 226 -9.31 1.07 17.29
N LYS A 227 -10.37 1.14 18.12
CA LYS A 227 -11.56 1.94 17.79
C LYS A 227 -11.28 3.42 18.00
N THR A 228 -11.04 4.15 16.91
CA THR A 228 -10.83 5.62 16.94
C THR A 228 -12.09 6.45 16.71
N ARG A 229 -13.22 5.79 16.42
CA ARG A 229 -14.51 6.43 16.10
C ARG A 229 -15.50 6.21 17.24
N THR A 230 -16.24 7.24 17.59
CA THR A 230 -17.32 7.15 18.58
C THR A 230 -18.65 7.60 17.98
N SER A 231 -19.73 7.05 18.51
CA SER A 231 -21.12 7.44 18.18
C SER A 231 -21.60 8.60 19.06
N THR A 232 -20.68 9.35 19.65
CA THR A 232 -20.98 10.40 20.63
C THR A 232 -20.21 11.67 20.31
N THR A 233 -20.75 12.82 20.68
CA THR A 233 -20.04 14.12 20.62
C THR A 233 -18.98 14.27 21.71
N THR A 234 -18.85 13.32 22.63
CA THR A 234 -17.85 13.37 23.71
C THR A 234 -16.47 13.07 23.14
N ILE A 235 -15.51 13.96 23.41
CA ILE A 235 -14.12 13.78 22.99
C ILE A 235 -13.55 12.52 23.66
N PRO A 236 -13.13 11.51 22.89
CA PRO A 236 -12.45 10.32 23.40
C PRO A 236 -11.17 10.67 24.14
N ASP A 237 -10.82 9.88 25.17
CA ASP A 237 -9.58 10.06 25.94
C ASP A 237 -8.33 10.11 25.05
N LEU A 238 -8.34 9.32 23.96
CA LEU A 238 -7.29 9.29 22.95
C LEU A 238 -6.98 10.67 22.35
N PHE A 239 -7.98 11.52 22.17
CA PHE A 239 -7.82 12.85 21.56
C PHE A 239 -7.74 13.99 22.58
N LYS A 240 -7.97 13.72 23.87
CA LYS A 240 -8.04 14.76 24.91
C LYS A 240 -6.82 15.69 24.92
N LYS A 241 -5.62 15.13 24.77
CA LYS A 241 -4.37 15.92 24.75
C LYS A 241 -4.32 16.91 23.58
N ILE A 242 -4.86 16.55 22.42
CA ILE A 242 -4.92 17.42 21.23
C ILE A 242 -5.87 18.59 21.48
N TYR A 243 -7.04 18.35 22.06
CA TYR A 243 -8.00 19.41 22.37
C TYR A 243 -7.52 20.32 23.50
N ASP A 244 -6.86 19.77 24.54
CA ASP A 244 -6.18 20.59 25.55
C ASP A 244 -5.09 21.46 24.91
N ALA A 245 -4.33 20.92 23.95
CA ALA A 245 -3.35 21.68 23.19
C ALA A 245 -3.98 22.84 22.41
N LYS A 246 -5.14 22.63 21.78
CA LYS A 246 -5.87 23.68 21.06
C LYS A 246 -6.27 24.82 22.01
N LYS A 247 -6.83 24.49 23.18
CA LYS A 247 -7.20 25.48 24.20
C LYS A 247 -6.01 26.31 24.65
N PHE A 248 -4.87 25.67 24.95
CA PHE A 248 -3.67 26.40 25.36
C PHE A 248 -3.07 27.22 24.21
N SER A 249 -3.13 26.71 22.98
CA SER A 249 -2.69 27.44 21.79
C SER A 249 -3.49 28.74 21.62
N ASP A 250 -4.81 28.68 21.72
CA ASP A 250 -5.69 29.86 21.59
C ASP A 250 -5.51 30.86 22.74
N GLN A 251 -5.37 30.36 23.97
CA GLN A 251 -5.29 31.21 25.16
C GLN A 251 -3.92 31.87 25.33
N ASN A 252 -2.84 31.13 25.03
CA ASN A 252 -1.48 31.49 25.40
C ASN A 252 -0.58 31.76 24.19
N ASP A 253 -1.11 31.68 22.96
CA ASP A 253 -0.38 31.91 21.71
C ASP A 253 0.91 31.05 21.64
N ILE A 254 0.72 29.75 21.83
CA ILE A 254 1.73 28.69 21.71
C ILE A 254 1.38 27.76 20.54
N TRP A 255 2.32 26.94 20.05
CA TRP A 255 1.97 25.89 19.09
C TRP A 255 1.37 24.68 19.80
N GLN A 256 0.38 24.02 19.17
CA GLN A 256 -0.26 22.83 19.76
C GLN A 256 0.77 21.73 20.07
N ARG A 257 1.77 21.55 19.19
CA ARG A 257 2.86 20.57 19.38
C ARG A 257 3.80 20.92 20.54
N ASP A 258 3.91 22.17 20.97
CA ASP A 258 4.66 22.53 22.18
C ASP A 258 4.04 21.86 23.42
N TYR A 259 2.72 21.88 23.52
CA TYR A 259 2.01 21.22 24.61
C TYR A 259 2.05 19.70 24.47
N ILE A 260 1.85 19.18 23.26
CA ILE A 260 1.76 17.73 23.04
C ILE A 260 3.10 17.04 23.29
N TYR A 261 4.18 17.53 22.69
CA TYR A 261 5.51 16.90 22.77
C TYR A 261 6.37 17.36 23.93
N TYR A 262 6.10 18.52 24.53
CA TYR A 262 6.93 19.09 25.59
C TYR A 262 6.14 19.51 26.85
N ASN A 263 4.80 19.34 26.88
CA ASN A 263 3.93 19.80 27.97
C ASN A 263 4.07 21.32 28.28
N ILE A 264 4.51 22.12 27.30
CA ILE A 264 4.61 23.58 27.43
C ILE A 264 3.23 24.18 27.20
N SER A 265 2.64 24.79 28.22
CA SER A 265 1.31 25.43 28.14
C SER A 265 1.36 26.96 28.13
N LYS A 266 2.53 27.58 28.34
CA LYS A 266 2.73 29.04 28.40
C LYS A 266 3.96 29.47 27.58
N LYS A 267 4.01 30.73 27.15
CA LYS A 267 5.10 31.28 26.32
C LYS A 267 6.50 31.06 26.88
N ASP A 268 6.69 31.29 28.18
CA ASP A 268 8.00 31.15 28.83
C ASP A 268 8.19 29.78 29.51
N GLY A 269 7.33 28.80 29.19
CA GLY A 269 7.37 27.47 29.77
C GLY A 269 8.61 26.68 29.36
N LYS A 270 8.95 25.67 30.16
CA LYS A 270 10.02 24.70 29.86
C LYS A 270 9.44 23.30 29.92
N GLY A 271 9.93 22.42 29.04
CA GLY A 271 9.31 21.12 28.83
C GLY A 271 10.29 20.03 28.42
N VAL A 272 10.14 18.84 29.00
CA VAL A 272 10.87 17.63 28.61
C VAL A 272 10.12 16.92 27.49
N PHE A 273 10.85 16.37 26.53
CA PHE A 273 10.28 15.61 25.42
C PHE A 273 9.45 14.40 25.90
N GLN A 274 8.26 14.22 25.34
CA GLN A 274 7.36 13.11 25.62
C GLN A 274 7.61 11.96 24.63
N LYS A 275 8.14 10.83 25.11
CA LYS A 275 8.61 9.70 24.28
C LYS A 275 7.53 8.74 23.81
N ASN A 276 6.29 8.89 24.29
CA ASN A 276 5.20 7.96 24.02
C ASN A 276 4.17 8.55 23.05
N ILE A 277 4.58 9.45 22.16
CA ILE A 277 3.67 10.15 21.24
C ILE A 277 4.29 10.13 19.85
N SER A 278 3.50 9.71 18.86
CA SER A 278 3.90 9.70 17.46
C SER A 278 2.88 10.45 16.62
N GLU A 279 3.35 11.19 15.60
CA GLU A 279 2.48 11.66 14.53
C GLU A 279 1.90 10.43 13.82
N CYS A 280 0.60 10.46 13.55
CA CYS A 280 -0.13 9.36 12.95
C CYS A 280 -0.93 9.85 11.74
N ILE A 281 -0.99 9.03 10.70
CA ILE A 281 -1.94 9.22 9.60
C ILE A 281 -3.32 8.74 10.06
N TYR A 282 -4.27 9.66 10.05
CA TYR A 282 -5.65 9.43 10.49
C TYR A 282 -6.63 9.29 9.32
N SER A 283 -6.39 10.02 8.22
CA SER A 283 -7.23 9.94 7.04
C SER A 283 -6.45 10.25 5.77
N LEU A 284 -6.87 9.66 4.65
CA LEU A 284 -6.42 9.93 3.30
C LEU A 284 -7.62 10.36 2.45
N GLU A 285 -7.46 11.42 1.67
CA GLU A 285 -8.47 11.89 0.71
C GLU A 285 -7.78 12.16 -0.62
N LEU A 286 -8.22 11.50 -1.69
CA LEU A 286 -7.74 11.79 -3.04
C LEU A 286 -8.41 13.08 -3.56
N LEU A 287 -7.68 13.85 -4.36
CA LEU A 287 -8.05 15.16 -4.87
C LEU A 287 -8.00 15.20 -6.40
N GLY A 288 -8.59 16.25 -6.99
CA GLY A 288 -8.60 16.44 -8.44
C GLY A 288 -9.85 15.87 -9.11
N ASP A 289 -9.73 15.57 -10.40
CA ASP A 289 -10.83 14.95 -11.17
C ASP A 289 -10.93 13.46 -10.83
N PRO A 290 -12.12 12.95 -10.42
CA PRO A 290 -12.29 11.56 -10.01
C PRO A 290 -11.93 10.53 -11.09
N ASN A 291 -12.22 10.81 -12.36
CA ASN A 291 -11.96 9.86 -13.44
C ASN A 291 -10.47 9.83 -13.76
N ASN A 292 -9.81 10.99 -13.81
CA ASN A 292 -8.38 11.06 -14.01
C ASN A 292 -7.60 10.42 -12.86
N MET A 293 -7.99 10.70 -11.61
CA MET A 293 -7.37 10.09 -10.45
C MET A 293 -7.52 8.58 -10.45
N PHE A 294 -8.72 8.07 -10.73
CA PHE A 294 -8.95 6.64 -10.81
C PHE A 294 -8.12 5.98 -11.92
N ARG A 295 -8.03 6.61 -13.09
CA ARG A 295 -7.19 6.13 -14.20
C ARG A 295 -5.70 6.15 -13.90
N LEU A 296 -5.25 7.05 -13.01
CA LEU A 296 -3.86 7.23 -12.62
C LEU A 296 -3.40 6.20 -11.59
N ILE A 297 -4.29 5.54 -10.87
CA ILE A 297 -3.90 4.62 -9.79
C ILE A 297 -4.46 3.22 -9.98
N ALA A 298 -5.26 3.01 -11.03
CA ALA A 298 -5.86 1.73 -11.35
C ALA A 298 -5.19 1.05 -12.55
N ASP A 299 -4.22 1.71 -13.20
CA ASP A 299 -3.40 1.11 -14.24
C ASP A 299 -2.28 0.28 -13.61
N GLN A 300 -2.50 -1.02 -13.54
CA GLN A 300 -1.55 -1.92 -12.90
C GLN A 300 -0.39 -2.26 -13.83
N GLU A 301 0.66 -2.87 -13.28
CA GLU A 301 1.80 -3.30 -14.09
C GLU A 301 1.39 -4.18 -15.29
N GLY A 302 1.86 -3.76 -16.47
CA GLY A 302 1.61 -4.39 -17.76
C GLY A 302 0.31 -3.95 -18.43
N ASP A 303 -0.55 -3.19 -17.76
CA ASP A 303 -1.77 -2.68 -18.37
C ASP A 303 -1.38 -1.68 -19.48
N PRO A 304 -2.18 -1.54 -20.56
CA PRO A 304 -1.89 -0.57 -21.60
C PRO A 304 -1.84 0.85 -21.02
N HIS A 305 -0.64 1.41 -20.83
CA HIS A 305 -0.50 2.77 -20.32
C HIS A 305 -1.08 3.77 -21.32
N TYR A 306 -1.87 4.71 -20.79
CA TYR A 306 -2.35 5.83 -21.59
C TYR A 306 -1.17 6.74 -21.95
N SER A 307 -0.93 6.98 -23.24
CA SER A 307 0.10 7.95 -23.64
C SER A 307 -0.35 9.35 -23.21
N GLU A 308 0.44 9.97 -22.33
CA GLU A 308 0.23 11.29 -21.72
C GLU A 308 0.30 12.47 -22.72
N THR A 309 0.12 12.24 -24.02
CA THR A 309 0.35 13.26 -25.05
C THR A 309 -0.79 14.26 -25.27
N GLU A 310 -1.94 14.14 -24.57
CA GLU A 310 -3.07 15.07 -24.74
C GLU A 310 -3.62 15.73 -23.45
N SER A 311 -3.00 15.56 -22.28
CA SER A 311 -3.34 16.35 -21.08
C SER A 311 -2.51 17.64 -21.04
N LEU A 312 -3.05 18.63 -21.74
CA LEU A 312 -2.57 20.01 -21.81
C LEU A 312 -2.00 20.55 -20.48
N ARG A 313 -0.72 20.94 -20.56
CA ARG A 313 -0.02 21.84 -19.62
C ARG A 313 -0.94 22.97 -19.14
N PRO A 314 -0.98 23.29 -17.83
CA PRO A 314 -1.65 24.50 -17.37
C PRO A 314 -0.80 25.72 -17.78
N GLY A 315 -1.34 26.54 -18.67
CA GLY A 315 -0.96 27.95 -18.82
C GLY A 315 0.14 28.27 -19.83
N SER A 316 -0.27 28.63 -21.06
CA SER A 316 0.38 29.67 -21.86
C SER A 316 -0.49 30.02 -23.06
N GLY A 317 -1.12 31.19 -23.02
CA GLY A 317 -1.34 32.08 -24.17
C GLY A 317 -1.99 31.52 -25.43
N SER A 318 -3.26 31.88 -25.61
CA SER A 318 -3.88 32.19 -26.91
C SER A 318 -3.73 31.15 -28.04
N SER A 319 -4.69 30.23 -28.10
CA SER A 319 -5.35 29.84 -29.36
C SER A 319 -6.65 29.14 -29.00
N ARG A 320 -7.79 29.69 -29.42
CA ARG A 320 -9.10 29.05 -29.27
C ARG A 320 -9.04 27.65 -29.88
N PRO A 321 -9.24 26.56 -29.12
CA PRO A 321 -9.38 25.24 -29.73
C PRO A 321 -10.71 25.21 -30.48
N LYS A 322 -10.68 24.82 -31.75
CA LYS A 322 -11.90 24.43 -32.47
C LYS A 322 -12.53 23.25 -31.73
N PRO A 323 -13.87 23.18 -31.58
CA PRO A 323 -14.51 22.03 -30.96
C PRO A 323 -14.33 20.83 -31.91
N LYS A 324 -13.46 19.88 -31.53
CA LYS A 324 -13.52 18.52 -32.09
C LYS A 324 -14.82 17.88 -31.59
N SER A 325 -15.48 17.13 -32.47
CA SER A 325 -16.80 16.55 -32.25
C SER A 325 -16.86 15.69 -30.99
N ARG A 326 -18.00 15.77 -30.28
CA ARG A 326 -18.45 14.78 -29.30
C ARG A 326 -18.51 13.39 -29.97
N SER A 327 -18.26 12.35 -29.17
CA SER A 327 -18.39 10.90 -29.41
C SER A 327 -17.17 10.18 -30.04
N GLU A 328 -16.31 9.58 -29.20
CA GLU A 328 -16.18 8.09 -29.09
C GLU A 328 -14.93 7.62 -28.31
N ASP A 329 -13.90 8.44 -28.13
CA ASP A 329 -12.63 7.98 -27.51
C ASP A 329 -12.43 8.34 -26.02
N TYR A 330 -13.37 9.04 -25.38
CA TYR A 330 -13.12 9.73 -24.10
C TYR A 330 -13.54 8.99 -22.81
N HIS A 331 -14.04 7.74 -22.87
CA HIS A 331 -14.85 7.19 -21.77
C HIS A 331 -14.53 5.78 -21.24
N ARG A 332 -13.51 5.07 -21.71
CA ARG A 332 -13.21 3.74 -21.12
C ARG A 332 -12.38 3.94 -19.86
N THR A 333 -12.96 3.58 -18.72
CA THR A 333 -12.28 3.59 -17.42
C THR A 333 -11.73 2.19 -17.23
N GLN A 334 -10.43 2.03 -17.00
CA GLN A 334 -9.83 0.73 -16.75
C GLN A 334 -10.48 0.11 -15.50
N ALA A 335 -11.26 -0.94 -15.70
CA ALA A 335 -12.08 -1.55 -14.68
C ALA A 335 -11.35 -2.73 -14.00
N GLY A 336 -10.03 -2.85 -14.14
CA GLY A 336 -9.21 -3.94 -13.60
C GLY A 336 -9.11 -4.00 -12.07
N PHE A 337 -9.56 -2.95 -11.35
CA PHE A 337 -9.47 -2.87 -9.88
C PHE A 337 -10.10 -4.08 -9.15
N TRP A 338 -11.15 -4.71 -9.69
CA TRP A 338 -11.77 -5.89 -9.05
C TRP A 338 -10.89 -7.14 -9.17
N TYR A 339 -9.92 -7.15 -10.08
CA TYR A 339 -8.93 -8.21 -10.23
C TYR A 339 -7.76 -7.99 -9.26
N GLY A 340 -7.26 -6.75 -9.17
CA GLY A 340 -6.12 -6.39 -8.34
C GLY A 340 -6.40 -6.45 -6.83
N GLY A 341 -7.62 -6.13 -6.40
CA GLY A 341 -7.97 -6.10 -4.98
C GLY A 341 -7.85 -4.70 -4.38
N ASN A 342 -7.35 -4.59 -3.16
CA ASN A 342 -7.08 -3.29 -2.56
C ASN A 342 -5.91 -2.56 -3.27
N PHE A 343 -5.90 -1.22 -3.22
CA PHE A 343 -4.74 -0.41 -3.60
C PHE A 343 -3.68 -0.40 -2.49
N GLU A 344 -2.41 -0.32 -2.87
CA GLU A 344 -1.26 -0.30 -1.97
C GLU A 344 -0.59 1.07 -1.95
N PHE A 345 -0.93 1.91 -0.97
CA PHE A 345 -0.26 3.20 -0.81
C PHE A 345 0.98 3.08 0.08
N LEU A 346 2.14 3.44 -0.45
CA LEU A 346 3.35 3.60 0.34
C LEU A 346 3.49 5.04 0.82
N VAL A 347 3.46 5.22 2.13
CA VAL A 347 3.71 6.48 2.82
C VAL A 347 5.18 6.54 3.20
N LYS A 348 5.91 7.45 2.55
CA LYS A 348 7.34 7.68 2.78
C LYS A 348 7.54 8.97 3.55
N THR A 349 7.98 8.86 4.80
CA THR A 349 8.27 10.01 5.65
C THR A 349 9.76 10.26 5.70
N TYR A 350 10.16 11.50 5.34
CA TYR A 350 11.54 11.96 5.35
C TYR A 350 11.76 12.95 6.48
N ILE A 351 12.69 12.60 7.37
CA ILE A 351 12.96 13.37 8.58
C ILE A 351 14.46 13.61 8.68
N SER A 352 14.84 14.88 8.54
CA SER A 352 16.23 15.30 8.67
C SER A 352 16.66 15.27 10.13
N ASN A 353 17.84 14.72 10.42
CA ASN A 353 18.43 14.74 11.76
C ASN A 353 19.65 15.68 11.84
N LYS A 354 20.03 16.05 13.07
CA LYS A 354 21.22 16.90 13.32
C LYS A 354 22.56 16.22 13.00
N GLN A 355 22.59 14.90 12.79
CA GLN A 355 23.76 14.15 12.33
C GLN A 355 23.95 14.22 10.80
N LEU A 356 23.15 15.05 10.11
CA LEU A 356 23.21 15.30 8.67
C LEU A 356 22.82 14.09 7.79
N SER A 357 22.08 13.14 8.36
CA SER A 357 21.39 12.09 7.62
C SER A 357 19.87 12.23 7.76
N SER A 358 19.13 11.69 6.79
CA SER A 358 17.68 11.57 6.85
C SER A 358 17.30 10.11 6.88
N ASN A 359 16.38 9.75 7.78
CA ASN A 359 15.80 8.42 7.79
C ASN A 359 14.58 8.43 6.86
N GLU A 360 14.53 7.52 5.90
CA GLU A 360 13.31 7.19 5.17
C GLU A 360 12.53 6.16 5.99
N ILE A 361 11.33 6.55 6.43
CA ILE A 361 10.39 5.64 7.09
C ILE A 361 9.31 5.32 6.07
N ILE A 362 9.17 4.05 5.71
CA ILE A 362 8.15 3.57 4.78
C ILE A 362 7.08 2.83 5.58
N LYS A 363 5.83 3.23 5.36
CA LYS A 363 4.63 2.61 5.93
C LYS A 363 3.66 2.30 4.79
N ALA A 364 2.93 1.19 4.88
CA ALA A 364 1.96 0.84 3.85
C ALA A 364 0.51 1.07 4.31
N VAL A 365 -0.38 1.39 3.38
CA VAL A 365 -1.83 1.47 3.61
C VAL A 365 -2.54 0.70 2.51
N SER A 366 -3.27 -0.34 2.89
CA SER A 366 -4.13 -1.10 1.95
C SER A 366 -5.56 -0.55 2.01
N ILE A 367 -6.14 -0.18 0.86
CA ILE A 367 -7.49 0.40 0.80
C ILE A 367 -8.30 -0.18 -0.36
N HIS A 368 -9.46 -0.76 -0.04
CA HIS A 368 -10.41 -1.25 -1.04
C HIS A 368 -10.91 -0.11 -1.96
N PRO A 369 -10.97 -0.30 -3.29
CA PRO A 369 -11.35 0.75 -4.25
C PRO A 369 -12.70 1.41 -3.94
N LEU A 370 -13.71 0.64 -3.51
CA LEU A 370 -15.04 1.17 -3.16
C LEU A 370 -15.06 2.04 -1.90
N HIS A 371 -14.00 2.01 -1.08
CA HIS A 371 -13.83 2.95 0.03
C HIS A 371 -13.29 4.31 -0.42
N LEU A 372 -12.65 4.38 -1.60
CA LEU A 372 -12.12 5.61 -2.19
C LEU A 372 -13.05 6.18 -3.27
N PHE A 373 -13.81 5.33 -3.96
CA PHE A 373 -14.58 5.73 -5.14
C PHE A 373 -16.04 5.24 -5.08
N ASP A 374 -16.95 6.09 -5.59
CA ASP A 374 -18.30 5.68 -6.01
C ASP A 374 -18.30 5.50 -7.53
N LEU A 375 -18.51 4.27 -8.00
CA LEU A 375 -18.48 3.95 -9.43
C LEU A 375 -19.81 4.32 -10.10
N ALA A 376 -19.74 4.76 -11.35
CA ALA A 376 -20.88 4.85 -12.26
C ALA A 376 -20.93 3.59 -13.13
N ILE A 377 -21.96 2.76 -12.91
CA ILE A 377 -22.06 1.43 -13.51
C ILE A 377 -23.27 1.37 -14.46
N GLU A 378 -23.04 0.87 -15.67
CA GLU A 378 -24.08 0.55 -16.65
C GLU A 378 -24.32 -0.97 -16.70
N ARG A 379 -25.58 -1.37 -16.50
CA ARG A 379 -25.99 -2.78 -16.45
C ARG A 379 -26.41 -3.29 -17.82
N ASN A 380 -25.80 -4.41 -18.23
CA ASN A 380 -26.17 -5.16 -19.43
C ASN A 380 -26.80 -6.53 -19.09
N GLY A 381 -27.86 -6.52 -18.27
CA GLY A 381 -28.56 -7.73 -17.85
C GLY A 381 -27.66 -8.68 -17.05
N ARG A 382 -27.46 -9.90 -17.54
CA ARG A 382 -26.59 -10.92 -16.91
C ARG A 382 -25.14 -10.92 -17.41
N ARG A 383 -24.79 -10.01 -18.34
CA ARG A 383 -23.41 -9.84 -18.81
C ARG A 383 -22.60 -9.05 -17.78
N PRO A 384 -21.26 -9.05 -17.89
CA PRO A 384 -20.43 -8.06 -17.21
C PRO A 384 -21.04 -6.66 -17.32
N ALA A 385 -20.99 -5.92 -16.21
CA ALA A 385 -21.41 -4.52 -16.19
C ALA A 385 -20.26 -3.65 -16.68
N LYS A 386 -20.57 -2.42 -17.12
CA LYS A 386 -19.55 -1.47 -17.60
C LYS A 386 -19.36 -0.34 -16.61
N VAL A 387 -18.11 0.00 -16.33
CA VAL A 387 -17.74 1.19 -15.53
C VAL A 387 -17.60 2.35 -16.49
N VAL A 388 -18.62 3.22 -16.52
CA VAL A 388 -18.68 4.38 -17.43
C VAL A 388 -18.07 5.64 -16.82
N GLY A 389 -17.64 5.57 -15.56
CA GLY A 389 -16.89 6.62 -14.88
C GLY A 389 -16.97 6.53 -13.36
N ILE A 390 -16.52 7.60 -12.70
CA ILE A 390 -16.50 7.75 -11.25
C ILE A 390 -17.42 8.90 -10.85
N ASN A 391 -18.42 8.59 -10.02
CA ASN A 391 -19.37 9.58 -9.51
C ASN A 391 -18.73 10.51 -8.47
N LYS A 392 -17.90 9.96 -7.58
CA LYS A 392 -17.34 10.69 -6.44
C LYS A 392 -16.10 10.01 -5.86
N MET A 393 -15.16 10.81 -5.37
CA MET A 393 -14.08 10.40 -4.47
C MET A 393 -14.48 10.58 -3.01
N LYS A 394 -14.05 9.66 -2.15
CA LYS A 394 -14.35 9.60 -0.73
C LYS A 394 -13.09 9.89 0.08
N LYS A 395 -13.29 10.54 1.22
CA LYS A 395 -12.28 10.61 2.27
C LYS A 395 -12.29 9.31 3.06
N TYR A 396 -11.16 8.61 3.05
CA TYR A 396 -10.95 7.39 3.82
C TYR A 396 -10.39 7.71 5.19
N TYR A 397 -11.03 7.19 6.23
CA TYR A 397 -10.55 7.26 7.60
C TYR A 397 -9.95 5.91 7.97
N LEU A 398 -8.69 5.91 8.39
CA LEU A 398 -8.02 4.66 8.73
C LEU A 398 -8.70 4.06 9.98
N PRO A 399 -9.04 2.76 9.98
CA PRO A 399 -9.59 2.09 11.16
C PRO A 399 -8.65 2.26 12.37
N THR A 400 -7.36 2.00 12.13
CA THR A 400 -6.27 2.23 13.08
C THR A 400 -5.31 3.26 12.48
N PRO A 401 -5.09 4.42 13.13
CA PRO A 401 -4.13 5.41 12.65
C PRO A 401 -2.72 4.84 12.60
N ILE A 402 -1.99 5.15 11.53
CA ILE A 402 -0.65 4.59 11.31
C ILE A 402 0.40 5.53 11.92
N PRO A 403 1.17 5.10 12.93
CA PRO A 403 2.25 5.91 13.47
C PRO A 403 3.39 6.01 12.45
N ILE A 404 3.80 7.24 12.15
CA ILE A 404 4.83 7.52 11.15
C ILE A 404 6.15 7.99 11.78
N PHE A 405 6.12 8.78 12.86
CA PHE A 405 7.35 9.20 13.57
C PHE A 405 7.10 9.96 14.88
N ASP A 406 8.16 10.10 15.68
CA ASP A 406 8.18 10.88 16.92
C ASP A 406 8.87 12.24 16.71
N TRP A 407 8.19 13.35 16.99
CA TRP A 407 8.69 14.68 16.62
C TRP A 407 9.58 15.33 17.69
N ASN A 408 10.73 14.71 18.01
CA ASN A 408 11.73 15.35 18.87
C ASN A 408 12.53 16.42 18.10
N ILE A 409 12.06 17.68 18.08
CA ILE A 409 12.73 18.79 17.39
C ILE A 409 14.06 19.23 18.02
N GLU A 410 14.46 18.62 19.14
CA GLU A 410 15.85 18.72 19.62
C GLU A 410 16.80 18.05 18.62
N ASN A 411 16.41 16.93 18.04
CA ASN A 411 17.29 16.10 17.19
C ASN A 411 16.85 16.06 15.72
N TYR A 412 15.58 16.35 15.47
CA TYR A 412 14.97 16.34 14.14
C TYR A 412 14.61 17.74 13.65
N SER A 413 14.40 17.87 12.35
CA SER A 413 13.99 19.12 11.71
C SER A 413 12.61 19.58 12.17
N THR A 414 12.40 20.89 12.10
CA THR A 414 11.13 21.57 12.41
C THR A 414 10.06 21.38 11.32
N SER A 415 10.42 20.77 10.21
CA SER A 415 9.54 20.35 9.13
C SER A 415 9.85 18.92 8.72
N ILE A 416 8.86 18.21 8.22
CA ILE A 416 9.01 16.88 7.61
C ILE A 416 8.38 16.86 6.23
N LYS A 417 8.80 15.92 5.39
CA LYS A 417 8.19 15.67 4.08
C LYS A 417 7.54 14.30 4.09
N ILE A 418 6.30 14.20 3.63
CA ILE A 418 5.62 12.94 3.35
C ILE A 418 5.42 12.85 1.84
N SER A 419 5.84 11.74 1.24
CA SER A 419 5.49 11.37 -0.13
C SER A 419 4.55 10.18 -0.08
N ILE A 420 3.58 10.13 -1.00
CA ILE A 420 2.74 8.95 -1.21
C ILE A 420 2.90 8.52 -2.65
N GLU A 421 3.05 7.21 -2.82
CA GLU A 421 2.91 6.54 -4.11
C GLU A 421 1.91 5.39 -3.99
N GLU A 422 1.19 5.12 -5.07
CA GLU A 422 0.49 3.85 -5.28
C GLU A 422 1.49 2.87 -5.91
N LYS A 423 1.57 1.64 -5.39
CA LYS A 423 2.64 0.69 -5.71
C LYS A 423 2.15 -0.41 -6.64
N ASP A 424 2.64 -0.40 -7.89
CA ASP A 424 2.39 -1.49 -8.86
C ASP A 424 3.42 -2.63 -8.84
N ASN A 425 4.72 -2.33 -8.73
CA ASN A 425 5.80 -3.32 -8.84
C ASN A 425 6.64 -3.38 -7.55
N GLN A 426 7.30 -4.52 -7.30
CA GLN A 426 8.25 -4.76 -6.23
C GLN A 426 9.68 -4.25 -6.52
N GLU A 427 10.04 -3.99 -7.78
CA GLU A 427 11.38 -3.51 -8.12
C GLU A 427 11.62 -2.09 -7.63
N THR A 428 12.80 -1.83 -7.06
CA THR A 428 13.15 -0.52 -6.50
C THR A 428 14.38 0.08 -7.18
N SER A 429 14.37 1.40 -7.35
CA SER A 429 15.56 2.21 -7.61
C SER A 429 15.84 3.13 -6.41
N MET A 430 17.10 3.53 -6.24
CA MET A 430 17.51 4.45 -5.18
C MET A 430 18.14 5.71 -5.76
N LYS A 431 17.80 6.86 -5.19
CA LYS A 431 18.39 8.15 -5.55
C LYS A 431 18.73 8.95 -4.30
N THR A 432 19.90 9.58 -4.30
CA THR A 432 20.28 10.53 -3.24
C THR A 432 19.79 11.94 -3.59
N SER A 433 19.17 12.61 -2.63
CA SER A 433 18.70 13.99 -2.72
C SER A 433 19.22 14.83 -1.56
N GLU A 434 19.61 16.08 -1.81
CA GLU A 434 19.99 17.03 -0.76
C GLU A 434 18.82 17.98 -0.45
N THR A 435 18.47 18.09 0.83
CA THR A 435 17.45 19.03 1.31
C THR A 435 18.06 19.98 2.33
N THR A 436 17.61 21.24 2.34
CA THR A 436 18.01 22.23 3.34
C THR A 436 16.96 22.27 4.45
N SER A 437 17.36 21.94 5.68
CA SER A 437 16.45 21.70 6.81
C SER A 437 16.74 22.62 7.99
N THR A 438 15.69 23.08 8.66
CA THR A 438 15.78 23.98 9.81
C THR A 438 15.63 23.23 11.14
N PHE A 439 16.56 23.48 12.06
CA PHE A 439 16.63 22.84 13.37
C PHE A 439 16.50 23.87 14.48
N ALA A 440 15.69 23.54 15.49
CA ALA A 440 15.52 24.37 16.67
C ALA A 440 16.77 24.33 17.57
N THR A 441 17.11 25.48 18.17
CA THR A 441 18.28 25.63 19.05
C THR A 441 17.94 26.09 20.46
N ASN A 442 16.65 26.27 20.78
CA ASN A 442 16.18 26.68 22.11
C ASN A 442 16.07 25.51 23.09
N PHE A 443 17.18 24.78 23.28
CA PHE A 443 17.30 23.65 24.19
C PHE A 443 18.43 23.86 25.18
N GLU A 444 18.20 23.55 26.46
CA GLU A 444 19.23 23.63 27.50
C GLU A 444 19.06 22.52 28.54
N PHE A 445 20.14 22.14 29.22
CA PHE A 445 20.04 21.25 30.37
C PHE A 445 19.39 21.96 31.56
N ASN A 446 18.40 21.33 32.18
CA ASN A 446 17.75 21.87 33.37
C ASN A 446 17.91 20.93 34.57
N ALA A 447 18.62 21.39 35.61
CA ALA A 447 18.89 20.60 36.80
C ALA A 447 17.62 20.19 37.57
N GLY A 448 16.54 20.97 37.51
CA GLY A 448 15.26 20.65 38.14
C GLY A 448 14.56 19.46 37.49
N PHE A 449 14.65 19.35 36.16
CA PHE A 449 14.12 18.22 35.40
C PHE A 449 15.10 17.05 35.28
N LYS A 450 16.39 17.28 35.56
CA LYS A 450 17.49 16.33 35.33
C LYS A 450 17.56 15.85 33.87
N ASP A 451 17.16 16.69 32.94
CA ASP A 451 17.08 16.38 31.52
C ASP A 451 17.27 17.66 30.67
N ILE A 452 17.44 17.48 29.36
CA ILE A 452 17.39 18.57 28.39
C ILE A 452 15.93 18.98 28.20
N VAL A 453 15.69 20.30 28.25
CA VAL A 453 14.35 20.87 28.09
C VAL A 453 14.31 21.80 26.89
N LYS A 454 13.17 21.82 26.21
CA LYS A 454 12.81 22.93 25.32
C LYS A 454 12.53 24.17 26.16
N VAL A 455 13.10 25.30 25.78
CA VAL A 455 12.96 26.59 26.46
C VAL A 455 12.06 27.51 25.64
N GLY A 456 10.92 27.87 26.23
CA GLY A 456 9.91 28.71 25.61
C GLY A 456 9.03 27.97 24.60
N ALA A 457 7.87 28.54 24.33
CA ALA A 457 6.99 28.13 23.25
C ALA A 457 7.52 28.60 21.89
N LYS A 458 7.10 27.92 20.82
CA LYS A 458 7.54 28.16 19.44
C LYS A 458 9.05 27.98 19.28
N VAL A 459 9.56 28.20 18.07
CA VAL A 459 11.00 28.22 17.78
C VAL A 459 11.47 29.67 17.84
N SER A 460 12.20 30.03 18.89
CA SER A 460 12.76 31.37 19.08
C SER A 460 14.10 31.55 18.36
N THR A 461 14.86 30.47 18.21
CA THR A 461 16.16 30.43 17.53
C THR A 461 16.32 29.14 16.76
N SER A 462 16.92 29.22 15.58
CA SER A 462 17.12 28.07 14.70
C SER A 462 18.44 28.15 13.94
N THR A 463 18.88 27.01 13.42
CA THR A 463 19.96 26.90 12.43
C THR A 463 19.47 26.11 11.23
N THR A 464 20.12 26.30 10.09
CA THR A 464 19.77 25.62 8.83
C THR A 464 20.96 24.84 8.33
N LEU A 465 20.75 23.56 8.00
CA LEU A 465 21.79 22.64 7.56
C LEU A 465 21.35 21.92 6.29
N LYS A 466 22.30 21.59 5.42
CA LYS A 466 22.06 20.68 4.28
C LYS A 466 22.12 19.24 4.78
N VAL A 467 21.15 18.43 4.39
CA VAL A 467 21.00 17.04 4.80
C VAL A 467 20.81 16.18 3.56
N SER A 468 21.58 15.09 3.48
CA SER A 468 21.48 14.12 2.41
C SER A 468 20.46 13.04 2.78
N THR A 469 19.58 12.70 1.84
CA THR A 469 18.51 11.71 1.99
C THR A 469 18.61 10.70 0.86
N VAL A 470 18.64 9.42 1.20
CA VAL A 470 18.43 8.34 0.21
C VAL A 470 16.92 8.15 0.08
N VAL A 471 16.43 8.25 -1.14
CA VAL A 471 15.03 8.06 -1.52
C VAL A 471 14.93 6.75 -2.27
N THR A 472 14.08 5.86 -1.79
CA THR A 472 13.71 4.63 -2.49
C THR A 472 12.51 4.94 -3.38
N THR A 473 12.51 4.51 -4.63
CA THR A 473 11.38 4.64 -5.56
C THR A 473 11.07 3.27 -6.13
N TYR A 474 9.83 2.82 -6.01
CA TYR A 474 9.39 1.59 -6.66
C TYR A 474 9.15 1.89 -8.14
N LEU A 475 9.61 1.00 -9.02
CA LEU A 475 9.49 1.16 -10.46
C LEU A 475 8.02 1.03 -10.87
N ASN A 476 7.64 1.78 -11.90
CA ASN A 476 6.28 1.84 -12.45
C ASN A 476 5.17 2.33 -11.47
N SER A 477 5.50 2.60 -10.21
CA SER A 477 4.57 3.14 -9.19
C SER A 477 4.16 4.59 -9.44
N ASP A 478 2.87 4.89 -9.22
CA ASP A 478 2.31 6.22 -9.38
C ASP A 478 2.63 7.17 -8.23
N GLN A 479 3.47 8.16 -8.52
CA GLN A 479 3.86 9.19 -7.55
C GLN A 479 2.75 10.23 -7.36
N LEU A 480 2.13 10.25 -6.19
CA LEU A 480 1.05 11.19 -5.83
C LEU A 480 1.58 12.49 -5.18
N GLY A 481 2.90 12.65 -5.13
CA GLY A 481 3.59 13.89 -4.75
C GLY A 481 3.83 14.07 -3.26
N ASP A 482 4.39 15.23 -2.93
CA ASP A 482 4.93 15.56 -1.62
C ASP A 482 4.02 16.52 -0.82
N VAL A 483 3.97 16.33 0.49
CA VAL A 483 3.42 17.28 1.46
C VAL A 483 4.48 17.63 2.50
N ILE A 484 4.59 18.92 2.82
CA ILE A 484 5.45 19.42 3.91
C ILE A 484 4.58 19.74 5.12
N ILE A 485 4.96 19.22 6.28
CA ILE A 485 4.29 19.46 7.55
C ILE A 485 5.27 20.17 8.45
N ASN A 486 4.84 21.27 9.08
CA ASN A 486 5.66 22.03 10.01
C ASN A 486 5.24 21.76 11.45
N PHE A 487 6.21 21.74 12.36
CA PHE A 487 5.95 21.57 13.78
C PHE A 487 5.01 22.66 14.33
N GLY A 488 5.11 23.87 13.77
CA GLY A 488 4.28 25.01 14.17
C GLY A 488 2.89 25.08 13.52
N ASP A 489 2.55 24.16 12.63
CA ASP A 489 1.20 24.09 12.07
C ASP A 489 0.20 23.63 13.13
N ASP A 490 -1.01 24.20 13.11
CA ASP A 490 -2.12 23.68 13.92
C ASP A 490 -2.42 22.23 13.56
N ILE A 491 -2.80 21.41 14.54
CA ILE A 491 -3.24 20.03 14.32
C ILE A 491 -4.73 20.03 14.09
N VAL A 492 -5.49 20.51 15.08
CA VAL A 492 -6.92 20.77 14.97
C VAL A 492 -7.19 22.25 14.83
N VAL A 493 -8.17 22.61 14.00
CA VAL A 493 -8.58 24.00 13.80
C VAL A 493 -9.77 24.40 14.69
N LYS A 494 -10.48 23.41 15.26
CA LYS A 494 -11.60 23.61 16.19
C LYS A 494 -11.36 22.86 17.50
N ASP A 495 -11.96 23.38 18.58
CA ASP A 495 -12.02 22.74 19.90
C ASP A 495 -13.27 21.84 20.07
N GLU A 496 -13.83 21.38 18.95
CA GLU A 496 -14.99 20.49 18.91
C GLU A 496 -14.83 19.44 17.80
N MET A 497 -15.55 18.32 17.94
CA MET A 497 -15.66 17.30 16.90
C MET A 497 -16.79 17.64 15.92
N GLU A 498 -16.61 17.26 14.65
CA GLU A 498 -17.63 17.41 13.62
C GLU A 498 -18.11 16.06 13.10
N ILE A 499 -19.31 16.07 12.52
CA ILE A 499 -19.84 14.92 11.78
C ILE A 499 -18.96 14.70 10.55
N ILE A 500 -18.29 13.55 10.51
CA ILE A 500 -17.42 13.16 9.40
C ILE A 500 -18.08 12.13 8.47
N ASN A 501 -19.12 11.45 8.95
CA ASN A 501 -19.92 10.51 8.17
C ASN A 501 -21.32 10.36 8.79
N SER A 502 -22.33 10.16 7.94
CA SER A 502 -23.70 9.88 8.36
C SER A 502 -24.18 8.63 7.63
N LEU A 503 -24.38 7.53 8.37
CA LEU A 503 -24.98 6.32 7.82
C LEU A 503 -26.49 6.41 7.93
N VAL A 504 -27.19 6.21 6.81
CA VAL A 504 -28.65 6.18 6.78
C VAL A 504 -29.10 4.74 6.54
N GLU A 505 -29.82 4.20 7.51
CA GLU A 505 -30.41 2.86 7.46
C GLU A 505 -31.94 2.98 7.49
N TYR A 506 -32.63 1.99 6.92
CA TYR A 506 -34.07 1.85 7.06
C TYR A 506 -34.33 0.60 7.87
N ASP A 507 -35.14 0.72 8.93
CA ASP A 507 -35.57 -0.46 9.69
C ASP A 507 -36.56 -1.32 8.88
N GLN A 508 -36.95 -2.47 9.45
CA GLN A 508 -37.88 -3.41 8.81
C GLN A 508 -39.28 -2.80 8.54
N ASN A 509 -39.59 -1.65 9.13
CA ASN A 509 -40.83 -0.90 8.94
C ASN A 509 -40.65 0.31 7.99
N GLY A 510 -39.47 0.47 7.37
CA GLY A 510 -39.15 1.58 6.50
C GLY A 510 -38.87 2.90 7.23
N VAL A 511 -38.65 2.88 8.55
CA VAL A 511 -38.27 4.08 9.32
C VAL A 511 -36.81 4.39 9.09
N ARG A 512 -36.55 5.63 8.64
CA ARG A 512 -35.19 6.15 8.45
C ARG A 512 -34.50 6.33 9.80
N LYS A 513 -33.40 5.62 10.01
CA LYS A 513 -32.45 5.79 11.10
C LYS A 513 -31.18 6.42 10.56
N THR A 514 -30.62 7.41 11.26
CA THR A 514 -29.34 8.02 10.89
C THR A 514 -28.36 7.86 12.04
N THR A 515 -27.17 7.35 11.75
CA THR A 515 -26.08 7.14 12.70
C THR A 515 -24.90 7.98 12.26
N ASP A 516 -24.59 9.02 13.03
CA ASP A 516 -23.47 9.92 12.75
C ASP A 516 -22.18 9.42 13.39
N SER A 517 -21.07 9.60 12.67
CA SER A 517 -19.72 9.43 13.18
C SER A 517 -19.07 10.79 13.34
N TYR A 518 -18.39 10.98 14.47
CA TYR A 518 -17.71 12.22 14.80
C TYR A 518 -16.19 12.06 14.71
N GLY A 519 -15.50 13.12 14.28
CA GLY A 519 -14.05 13.15 14.16
C GLY A 519 -13.46 14.56 14.36
N PRO A 520 -12.14 14.67 14.58
CA PRO A 520 -11.47 15.95 14.73
C PRO A 520 -11.44 16.75 13.42
N VAL A 521 -11.58 18.07 13.53
CA VAL A 521 -11.42 18.99 12.40
C VAL A 521 -9.94 19.31 12.22
N LEU A 522 -9.28 18.53 11.36
CA LEU A 522 -7.84 18.60 11.13
C LEU A 522 -7.45 19.75 10.20
N ASN A 523 -6.19 20.18 10.31
CA ASN A 523 -5.60 21.19 9.47
C ASN A 523 -5.72 20.82 7.97
N PRO A 524 -6.34 21.66 7.14
CA PRO A 524 -6.58 21.32 5.75
C PRO A 524 -5.37 21.51 4.82
N ARG A 525 -4.25 22.05 5.33
CA ARG A 525 -3.08 22.43 4.52
C ARG A 525 -2.26 21.26 3.97
N TYR A 526 -2.40 20.08 4.53
CA TYR A 526 -1.59 18.92 4.16
C TYR A 526 -2.13 18.28 2.89
N ASN A 527 -1.92 18.95 1.75
CA ASN A 527 -2.33 18.47 0.42
C ASN A 527 -1.19 18.61 -0.60
N SER A 528 -1.04 17.62 -1.48
CA SER A 528 -0.05 17.59 -2.56
C SER A 528 -0.60 18.13 -3.89
N GLY A 529 -1.93 18.32 -3.96
CA GLY A 529 -2.68 18.51 -5.20
C GLY A 529 -3.33 17.22 -5.70
N TYR A 530 -2.75 16.06 -5.40
CA TYR A 530 -3.31 14.73 -5.70
C TYR A 530 -3.96 14.06 -4.50
N TYR A 531 -3.47 14.32 -3.29
CA TYR A 531 -4.08 13.83 -2.06
C TYR A 531 -4.05 14.87 -0.96
N LYS A 532 -4.82 14.61 0.09
CA LYS A 532 -4.85 15.33 1.36
C LYS A 532 -4.76 14.34 2.52
N LEU A 533 -3.90 14.66 3.49
CA LEU A 533 -3.72 13.88 4.71
C LEU A 533 -4.37 14.54 5.91
N GLY A 534 -5.03 13.73 6.72
CA GLY A 534 -5.35 14.06 8.10
C GLY A 534 -4.26 13.49 8.99
N ILE A 535 -3.53 14.34 9.68
CA ILE A 535 -2.41 13.96 10.56
C ILE A 535 -2.67 14.49 11.94
N LEU A 536 -2.46 13.65 12.94
CA LEU A 536 -2.58 14.00 14.35
C LEU A 536 -1.63 13.16 15.20
N PRO A 537 -1.10 13.71 16.31
CA PRO A 537 -0.24 12.97 17.21
C PRO A 537 -1.05 12.16 18.21
N LEU A 538 -0.73 10.87 18.37
CA LEU A 538 -1.40 9.97 19.32
C LEU A 538 -0.41 9.34 20.30
N PRO A 539 -0.86 9.07 21.54
CA PRO A 539 -0.12 8.21 22.46
C PRO A 539 0.12 6.82 21.86
N GLN A 540 1.36 6.34 21.93
CA GLN A 540 1.75 4.96 21.63
C GLN A 540 1.98 4.22 22.96
N TYR A 541 1.44 3.02 23.10
CA TYR A 541 1.45 2.23 24.33
C TYR A 541 2.19 0.91 24.19
#